data_AF-A0A067SYZ7-F1
#
_entry.id   AF-A0A067SYZ7-F1
#
_cell.length_a   1.000
_cell.length_b   1.000
_cell.length_c   1.000
_cell.angle_alpha   90.00
_cell.angle_beta   90.00
_cell.angle_gamma   90.00
#
_symmetry.space_group_name_H-M   'P 1'
#
loop_
_entity.id
_entity.type
_entity.pdbx_description
1 polymer ?
#
loop_
_entity_poly.entity_id
_entity_poly.type
_entity_poly.pdbx_seq_one_letter_code
_entity_poly.pdbx_strand_id
1 'polypeptide(L)'
;MIHATNCTVIAIDEEGINVPKAENPKIKLKLRGKRFNVTYQDLRPTSPDNKHISQAFTILIAKFIARYTPGSNEWPEQGEMLLEIRKNMPSDRPLKARKTDTRPLGVFDVNEGVEKGVILGDWLTSNNLRAARRDRVDDVNSMERLDYAKEQSCLWHYALQATHMLMRAYYSNATTNPSSLAAHKGLLRRVWDVKSQITQLLSH
;
A
#
# COMPACT_ATOMS: atom_id res chain seq x y z
N MET A 1 20.23 -19.29 -10.04
CA MET A 1 19.02 -19.88 -9.43
C MET A 1 18.13 -18.72 -9.01
N ILE A 2 17.02 -18.50 -9.72
CA ILE A 2 16.12 -17.35 -9.47
C ILE A 2 15.13 -17.80 -8.39
N HIS A 3 15.15 -17.16 -7.22
CA HIS A 3 14.15 -17.37 -6.17
C HIS A 3 12.82 -16.70 -6.60
N ALA A 4 12.06 -17.42 -7.42
CA ALA A 4 10.81 -16.95 -8.03
C ALA A 4 9.57 -17.48 -7.30
N THR A 5 9.48 -17.32 -5.98
CA THR A 5 8.26 -17.67 -5.24
C THR A 5 7.17 -16.59 -5.30
N ASN A 6 7.52 -15.35 -5.68
CA ASN A 6 6.59 -14.22 -5.84
C ASN A 6 6.86 -13.44 -7.14
N CYS A 7 6.86 -14.08 -8.31
CA CYS A 7 6.95 -13.35 -9.59
C CYS A 7 5.56 -13.18 -10.22
N THR A 8 5.26 -11.99 -10.73
CA THR A 8 4.13 -11.74 -11.64
C THR A 8 4.69 -11.53 -13.03
N VAL A 9 4.24 -12.33 -13.99
CA VAL A 9 4.57 -12.13 -15.40
C VAL A 9 3.62 -11.08 -15.96
N ILE A 10 4.16 -9.91 -16.28
CA ILE A 10 3.40 -8.83 -16.91
C ILE A 10 3.74 -8.85 -18.40
N ALA A 11 2.79 -9.26 -19.22
CA ALA A 11 2.91 -9.09 -20.67
C ALA A 11 2.78 -7.59 -20.98
N ILE A 12 3.84 -7.02 -21.55
CA ILE A 12 3.82 -5.64 -22.05
C ILE A 12 3.41 -5.73 -23.52
N ASP A 13 2.30 -5.08 -23.84
CA ASP A 13 1.87 -4.91 -25.22
C ASP A 13 2.79 -3.90 -25.93
N GLU A 14 3.37 -4.31 -27.05
CA GLU A 14 4.35 -3.53 -27.80
C GLU A 14 3.69 -2.48 -28.71
N GLU A 15 2.36 -2.49 -28.87
CA GLU A 15 1.68 -1.60 -29.79
C GLU A 15 1.83 -0.12 -29.39
N GLY A 16 2.50 0.66 -30.24
CA GLY A 16 2.80 2.07 -29.99
C GLY A 16 4.06 2.32 -29.14
N ILE A 17 4.74 1.26 -28.69
CA ILE A 17 6.05 1.34 -28.04
C ILE A 17 7.12 1.20 -29.12
N ASN A 18 8.09 2.12 -29.14
CA ASN A 18 9.29 1.92 -29.93
C ASN A 18 10.21 0.92 -29.21
N VAL A 19 9.88 -0.37 -29.33
CA VAL A 19 10.58 -1.50 -28.67
C VAL A 19 12.10 -1.42 -28.85
N PRO A 20 12.64 -1.14 -30.06
CA PRO A 20 14.10 -1.00 -30.24
C PRO A 20 14.75 0.13 -29.42
N LYS A 21 14.02 1.23 -29.16
CA LYS A 21 14.50 2.30 -28.26
C LYS A 21 14.34 1.92 -26.79
N ALA A 22 13.26 1.24 -26.44
CA ALA A 22 12.96 0.81 -25.07
C ALA A 22 13.93 -0.29 -24.58
N GLU A 23 14.33 -1.17 -25.48
CA GLU A 23 15.22 -2.31 -25.23
C GLU A 23 16.71 -1.98 -25.43
N ASN A 24 17.12 -0.71 -25.43
CA ASN A 24 18.53 -0.37 -25.52
C ASN A 24 19.17 -0.22 -24.13
N PRO A 25 19.60 -1.32 -23.47
CA PRO A 25 20.15 -1.25 -22.12
C PRO A 25 21.42 -0.39 -22.07
N LYS A 26 22.17 -0.29 -23.18
CA LYS A 26 23.37 0.54 -23.24
C LYS A 26 23.04 2.02 -23.06
N ILE A 27 21.97 2.51 -23.69
CA ILE A 27 21.51 3.90 -23.50
C ILE A 27 21.00 4.09 -22.07
N LYS A 28 20.16 3.17 -21.57
CA LYS A 28 19.64 3.24 -20.20
C LYS A 28 20.76 3.27 -19.15
N LEU A 29 21.76 2.40 -19.29
CA LEU A 29 22.93 2.35 -18.41
C LEU A 29 23.80 3.60 -18.54
N LYS A 30 23.98 4.14 -19.75
CA LYS A 30 24.66 5.43 -19.97
C LYS A 30 23.93 6.63 -19.34
N LEU A 31 22.62 6.54 -19.14
CA LEU A 31 21.82 7.57 -18.47
C LEU A 31 21.79 7.38 -16.94
N ARG A 32 22.22 6.22 -16.42
CA ARG A 32 22.29 5.97 -14.98
C ARG A 32 23.31 6.91 -14.33
N GLY A 33 22.95 7.53 -13.21
CA GLY A 33 23.80 8.50 -12.51
C GLY A 33 23.78 9.92 -13.08
N LYS A 34 23.29 10.15 -14.30
CA LYS A 34 23.20 11.50 -14.88
C LYS A 34 22.21 12.42 -14.15
N ARG A 35 21.34 11.87 -13.29
CA ARG A 35 20.49 12.66 -12.39
C ARG A 35 21.30 13.56 -11.46
N PHE A 36 22.52 13.17 -11.12
CA PHE A 36 23.44 13.98 -10.31
C PHE A 36 23.81 15.30 -11.00
N ASN A 37 23.81 15.32 -12.33
CA ASN A 37 24.15 16.51 -13.13
C ASN A 37 22.93 17.36 -13.49
N VAL A 38 21.73 16.99 -13.03
CA VAL A 38 20.50 17.75 -13.33
C VAL A 38 20.58 19.09 -12.60
N THR A 39 20.47 20.16 -13.37
CA THR A 39 20.42 21.52 -12.84
C THR A 39 18.98 21.94 -12.62
N TYR A 40 18.78 23.04 -11.89
CA TYR A 40 17.45 23.62 -11.72
C TYR A 40 16.79 24.01 -13.07
N GLN A 41 17.58 24.40 -14.07
CA GLN A 41 17.06 24.77 -15.38
C GLN A 41 16.45 23.58 -16.12
N ASP A 42 17.00 22.38 -15.93
CA ASP A 42 16.47 21.14 -16.53
C ASP A 42 15.13 20.71 -15.91
N LEU A 43 14.82 21.23 -14.72
CA LEU A 43 13.56 20.96 -14.01
C LEU A 43 12.50 22.04 -14.25
N ARG A 44 12.87 23.18 -14.86
CA ARG A 44 11.90 24.24 -15.12
C ARG A 44 10.91 23.79 -16.19
N PRO A 45 9.60 23.90 -15.94
CA PRO A 45 8.61 23.66 -16.97
C PRO A 45 8.89 24.54 -18.19
N THR A 46 8.91 23.93 -19.37
CA THR A 46 9.03 24.66 -20.61
C THR A 46 7.75 25.46 -20.89
N SER A 47 7.80 26.41 -21.83
CA SER A 47 6.59 27.14 -22.25
C SER A 47 5.45 26.20 -22.71
N PRO A 48 5.73 25.14 -23.51
CA PRO A 48 4.75 24.08 -23.79
C PRO A 48 4.19 23.40 -22.54
N ASP A 49 5.03 23.05 -21.57
CA ASP A 49 4.57 22.39 -20.33
C ASP A 49 3.63 23.31 -19.54
N ASN A 50 3.97 24.60 -19.44
CA ASN A 50 3.12 25.58 -18.76
C ASN A 50 1.76 25.72 -19.45
N LYS A 51 1.73 25.73 -20.79
CA LYS A 51 0.47 25.77 -21.54
C LYS A 51 -0.37 24.52 -21.29
N HIS A 52 0.27 23.34 -21.30
CA HIS A 52 -0.37 22.07 -21.03
C HIS A 52 -0.94 22.01 -19.59
N ILE A 53 -0.15 22.38 -18.59
CA ILE A 53 -0.56 22.43 -17.18
C ILE A 53 -1.70 23.42 -16.98
N SER A 54 -1.62 24.62 -17.56
CA SER A 54 -2.66 25.64 -17.45
C SER A 54 -3.98 25.17 -18.08
N GLN A 55 -3.91 24.53 -19.26
CA GLN A 55 -5.08 23.94 -19.91
C GLN A 55 -5.67 22.81 -19.05
N ALA A 56 -4.84 21.89 -18.56
CA ALA A 56 -5.29 20.80 -17.70
C ALA A 56 -6.00 21.31 -16.45
N PHE A 57 -5.41 22.32 -15.79
CA PHE A 57 -5.96 22.94 -14.59
C PHE A 57 -7.32 23.60 -14.85
N THR A 58 -7.42 24.40 -15.93
CA THR A 58 -8.66 25.09 -16.31
C THR A 58 -9.79 24.09 -16.56
N ILE A 59 -9.51 23.01 -17.29
CA ILE A 59 -10.50 21.98 -17.62
C ILE A 59 -10.90 21.19 -16.38
N LEU A 60 -9.96 20.96 -15.45
CA LEU A 60 -10.22 20.28 -14.19
C LEU A 60 -11.14 21.11 -13.30
N ILE A 61 -10.94 22.43 -13.22
CA ILE A 61 -11.88 23.35 -12.56
C ILE A 61 -13.25 23.31 -13.24
N ALA A 62 -13.31 23.44 -14.56
CA ALA A 62 -14.56 23.38 -15.31
C ALA A 62 -15.33 22.08 -15.03
N LYS A 63 -14.61 20.96 -14.98
CA LYS A 63 -15.17 19.65 -14.60
C LYS A 63 -15.73 19.63 -13.18
N PHE A 64 -15.05 20.26 -12.22
CA PHE A 64 -15.55 20.35 -10.86
C PHE A 64 -16.83 21.18 -10.79
N ILE A 65 -16.85 22.35 -11.43
CA ILE A 65 -18.03 23.22 -11.48
C ILE A 65 -19.21 22.47 -12.11
N ALA A 66 -18.99 21.84 -13.28
CA ALA A 66 -20.04 21.12 -13.99
C ALA A 66 -20.61 19.92 -13.22
N ARG A 67 -19.82 19.28 -12.36
CA ARG A 67 -20.23 18.05 -11.64
C ARG A 67 -20.76 18.29 -10.23
N TYR A 68 -20.26 19.30 -9.54
CA TYR A 68 -20.43 19.43 -8.10
C TYR A 68 -21.07 20.75 -7.66
N THR A 69 -21.41 21.65 -8.59
CA THR A 69 -22.20 22.84 -8.23
C THR A 69 -23.62 22.40 -7.84
N PRO A 70 -24.19 22.86 -6.72
CA PRO A 70 -25.57 22.54 -6.36
C PRO A 70 -26.54 22.85 -7.50
N GLY A 71 -27.39 21.88 -7.86
CA GLY A 71 -28.33 22.00 -8.99
C GLY A 71 -27.69 21.80 -10.38
N SER A 72 -26.39 21.49 -10.49
CA SER A 72 -25.75 21.30 -11.81
C SER A 72 -26.34 20.18 -12.64
N ASN A 73 -26.92 19.17 -11.99
CA ASN A 73 -27.58 18.04 -12.65
C ASN A 73 -28.87 18.45 -13.37
N GLU A 74 -29.43 19.61 -13.05
CA GLU A 74 -30.62 20.17 -13.69
C GLU A 74 -30.26 21.13 -14.84
N TRP A 75 -28.97 21.41 -15.07
CA TRP A 75 -28.56 22.28 -16.17
C TRP A 75 -28.85 21.60 -17.52
N PRO A 76 -29.59 22.26 -18.43
CA PRO A 76 -30.05 21.63 -19.68
C PRO A 76 -28.89 21.15 -20.57
N GLU A 77 -27.73 21.79 -20.47
CA GLU A 77 -26.55 21.52 -21.30
C GLU A 77 -25.40 20.84 -20.53
N GLN A 78 -25.64 20.32 -19.32
CA GLN A 78 -24.58 19.72 -18.49
C GLN A 78 -23.86 18.57 -19.22
N GLY A 79 -24.61 17.75 -19.96
CA GLY A 79 -24.07 16.64 -20.72
C GLY A 79 -23.11 17.08 -21.83
N GLU A 80 -23.49 18.11 -22.59
CA GLU A 80 -22.67 18.69 -23.66
C GLU A 80 -21.41 19.31 -23.10
N MET A 81 -21.52 20.07 -22.00
CA MET A 81 -20.38 20.65 -21.29
C MET A 81 -19.39 19.58 -20.82
N LEU A 82 -19.87 18.47 -20.27
CA LEU A 82 -19.01 17.36 -19.84
C LEU A 82 -18.32 16.66 -21.02
N LEU A 83 -18.97 16.56 -22.18
CA LEU A 83 -18.38 16.02 -23.40
C LEU A 83 -17.28 16.93 -23.95
N GLU A 84 -17.51 18.25 -23.97
CA GLU A 84 -16.51 19.22 -24.38
C GLU A 84 -15.30 19.23 -23.44
N ILE A 85 -15.54 19.21 -22.12
CA ILE A 85 -14.49 19.09 -21.10
C ILE A 85 -13.66 17.83 -21.35
N ARG A 86 -14.30 16.70 -21.67
CA ARG A 86 -13.60 15.43 -21.94
C ARG A 86 -12.78 15.49 -23.23
N LYS A 87 -13.30 16.14 -24.28
CA LYS A 87 -12.63 16.29 -25.57
C LYS A 87 -11.39 17.19 -25.46
N ASN A 88 -11.48 18.24 -24.65
CA ASN A 88 -10.40 19.22 -24.49
C ASN A 88 -9.37 18.81 -23.42
N MET A 89 -9.68 17.82 -22.58
CA MET A 89 -8.78 17.37 -21.51
C MET A 89 -7.48 16.82 -22.11
N PRO A 90 -6.32 17.45 -21.82
CA PRO A 90 -5.06 16.97 -22.33
C PRO A 90 -4.75 15.57 -21.78
N SER A 91 -4.17 14.71 -22.62
CA SER A 91 -3.74 13.36 -22.20
C SER A 91 -2.32 13.42 -21.67
N ASP A 92 -2.16 13.25 -20.35
CA ASP A 92 -0.84 13.16 -19.72
C ASP A 92 -0.14 11.82 -19.97
N ARG A 93 -0.90 10.81 -20.44
CA ARG A 93 -0.35 9.48 -20.65
C ARG A 93 0.30 9.41 -22.03
N PRO A 94 1.61 9.12 -22.11
CA PRO A 94 2.29 8.96 -23.39
C PRO A 94 1.78 7.73 -24.16
N LEU A 95 1.24 6.74 -23.44
CA LEU A 95 0.62 5.55 -24.01
C LEU A 95 -0.85 5.49 -23.59
N LYS A 96 -1.72 5.04 -24.51
CA LYS A 96 -3.12 4.79 -24.19
C LYS A 96 -3.21 3.71 -23.11
N ALA A 97 -4.07 3.92 -22.12
CA ALA A 97 -4.31 2.92 -21.10
C ALA A 97 -4.94 1.68 -21.74
N ARG A 98 -4.19 0.57 -21.74
CA ARG A 98 -4.73 -0.75 -22.11
C ARG A 98 -4.92 -1.55 -20.84
N LYS A 99 -5.98 -2.36 -20.80
CA LYS A 99 -6.16 -3.33 -19.73
C LYS A 99 -5.07 -4.38 -19.89
N THR A 100 -4.10 -4.39 -19.00
CA THR A 100 -3.02 -5.38 -19.01
C THR A 100 -3.65 -6.75 -18.78
N ASP A 101 -3.30 -7.74 -19.61
CA ASP A 101 -3.62 -9.16 -19.33
C ASP A 101 -2.67 -9.63 -18.22
N THR A 102 -3.02 -9.31 -16.98
CA THR A 102 -2.38 -9.91 -15.82
C THR A 102 -3.02 -11.27 -15.64
N ARG A 103 -2.34 -12.33 -16.11
CA ARG A 103 -2.70 -13.69 -15.71
C ARG A 103 -2.16 -13.88 -14.30
N PRO A 104 -3.00 -13.92 -13.26
CA PRO A 104 -2.51 -14.19 -11.92
C PRO A 104 -1.87 -15.58 -11.97
N LEU A 105 -0.56 -15.65 -11.71
CA LEU A 105 -0.02 -16.86 -11.12
C LEU A 105 -0.72 -16.96 -9.76
N GLY A 106 -1.47 -18.04 -9.57
CA GLY A 106 -2.50 -18.13 -8.55
C GLY A 106 -2.07 -17.65 -7.16
N VAL A 107 -3.06 -17.12 -6.44
CA VAL A 107 -3.07 -16.69 -5.03
C VAL A 107 -2.81 -15.20 -4.82
N PHE A 108 -3.84 -14.36 -5.02
CA PHE A 108 -4.36 -13.34 -4.09
C PHE A 108 -5.62 -12.72 -4.73
N ASP A 109 -6.76 -12.84 -4.07
CA ASP A 109 -8.06 -12.35 -4.55
C ASP A 109 -8.15 -10.82 -4.37
N VAL A 110 -8.72 -10.14 -5.37
CA VAL A 110 -8.70 -8.68 -5.59
C VAL A 110 -9.48 -7.89 -4.52
N ASN A 111 -10.20 -8.58 -3.64
CA ASN A 111 -11.00 -7.96 -2.59
C ASN A 111 -10.26 -7.82 -1.24
N GLU A 112 -9.02 -8.31 -1.09
CA GLU A 112 -8.27 -8.20 0.16
C GLU A 112 -7.21 -7.08 0.12
N GLY A 113 -7.68 -5.83 0.10
CA GLY A 113 -7.13 -4.74 0.91
C GLY A 113 -5.95 -3.90 0.38
N VAL A 114 -6.23 -2.67 -0.09
CA VAL A 114 -5.35 -1.51 0.19
C VAL A 114 -6.19 -0.22 0.26
N GLU A 115 -6.53 0.21 1.48
CA GLU A 115 -6.99 1.58 1.75
C GLU A 115 -5.80 2.38 2.36
N LYS A 116 -5.35 3.45 1.69
CA LYS A 116 -4.40 4.47 2.21
C LYS A 116 -3.02 4.00 2.70
N GLY A 117 -2.23 3.31 1.87
CA GLY A 117 -0.80 3.04 2.17
C GLY A 117 -0.56 2.10 3.36
N VAL A 118 -1.64 1.51 3.86
CA VAL A 118 -1.62 0.39 4.77
C VAL A 118 -1.36 -0.85 3.94
N ILE A 119 -0.20 -1.45 4.13
CA ILE A 119 0.08 -2.77 3.58
C ILE A 119 -0.35 -3.77 4.64
N LEU A 120 -1.53 -4.35 4.44
CA LEU A 120 -2.01 -5.49 5.21
C LEU A 120 -1.21 -6.70 4.75
N GLY A 121 -0.36 -7.21 5.63
CA GLY A 121 0.51 -8.33 5.34
C GLY A 121 0.65 -9.23 6.55
N ASP A 122 1.03 -10.47 6.28
CA ASP A 122 1.37 -11.39 7.35
C ASP A 122 2.69 -11.05 8.03
N TRP A 123 3.02 -11.80 9.10
CA TRP A 123 4.30 -11.60 9.79
C TRP A 123 5.49 -11.67 8.82
N LEU A 124 5.43 -12.53 7.82
CA LEU A 124 6.49 -12.69 6.83
C LEU A 124 6.57 -11.47 5.90
N THR A 125 5.43 -10.95 5.46
CA THR A 125 5.34 -9.73 4.64
C THR A 125 5.87 -8.52 5.41
N SER A 126 5.50 -8.41 6.69
CA SER A 126 6.02 -7.37 7.59
C SER A 126 7.52 -7.51 7.80
N ASN A 127 8.02 -8.72 8.01
CA ASN A 127 9.45 -8.99 8.22
C ASN A 127 10.28 -8.68 6.95
N ASN A 128 9.78 -9.06 5.78
CA ASN A 128 10.40 -8.76 4.50
C ASN A 128 10.41 -7.25 4.22
N LEU A 129 9.34 -6.54 4.58
CA LEU A 129 9.28 -5.09 4.47
C LEU A 129 10.30 -4.41 5.39
N ARG A 130 10.45 -4.89 6.63
CA ARG A 130 11.50 -4.42 7.56
C ARG A 130 12.91 -4.72 7.06
N ALA A 131 13.14 -5.89 6.48
CA ALA A 131 14.43 -6.23 5.87
C ALA A 131 14.72 -5.29 4.70
N ALA A 132 13.75 -5.10 3.80
CA ALA A 132 13.87 -4.17 2.69
C ALA A 132 14.13 -2.73 3.14
N ARG A 133 13.50 -2.26 4.23
CA ARG A 133 13.81 -0.96 4.84
C ARG A 133 15.24 -0.85 5.34
N ARG A 134 15.74 -1.89 6.02
CA ARG A 134 17.11 -1.93 6.53
C ARG A 134 18.12 -1.89 5.40
N ASP A 135 17.89 -2.68 4.35
CA ASP A 135 18.78 -2.74 3.18
C ASP A 135 18.75 -1.44 2.36
N ARG A 136 17.70 -0.63 2.53
CA ARG A 136 17.46 0.62 1.82
C ARG A 136 17.59 1.85 2.72
N VAL A 137 18.13 1.72 3.94
CA VAL A 137 18.14 2.82 4.92
C VAL A 137 18.86 4.08 4.41
N ASP A 138 19.86 3.88 3.53
CA ASP A 138 20.66 4.94 2.91
C ASP A 138 20.07 5.48 1.60
N ASP A 139 18.90 4.98 1.16
CA ASP A 139 18.24 5.49 -0.04
C ASP A 139 17.74 6.94 0.18
N VAL A 140 17.73 7.70 -0.92
CA VAL A 140 17.71 9.16 -0.88
C VAL A 140 16.37 9.72 -0.39
N ASN A 141 15.27 9.02 -0.64
CA ASN A 141 13.93 9.48 -0.28
C ASN A 141 13.08 8.41 0.41
N SER A 142 12.06 8.88 1.13
CA SER A 142 11.16 8.06 1.93
C SER A 142 10.38 7.01 1.12
N MET A 143 10.20 7.20 -0.20
CA MET A 143 9.55 6.21 -1.05
C MET A 143 10.48 5.04 -1.36
N GLU A 144 11.74 5.32 -1.69
CA GLU A 144 12.76 4.29 -1.92
C GLU A 144 13.11 3.53 -0.64
N ARG A 145 13.13 4.23 0.50
CA ARG A 145 13.25 3.63 1.84
C ARG A 145 12.03 2.84 2.29
N LEU A 146 10.92 2.87 1.55
CA LEU A 146 9.65 2.24 1.92
C LEU A 146 9.07 2.77 3.26
N ASP A 147 9.38 4.02 3.62
CA ASP A 147 8.88 4.68 4.84
C ASP A 147 7.36 4.96 4.77
N TYR A 148 6.81 5.02 3.55
CA TYR A 148 5.38 5.27 3.32
C TYR A 148 4.48 4.08 3.71
N ALA A 149 5.02 2.86 3.66
CA ALA A 149 4.24 1.67 3.93
C ALA A 149 4.00 1.56 5.44
N LYS A 150 2.77 1.74 5.91
CA LYS A 150 2.48 1.45 7.31
C LYS A 150 2.19 -0.03 7.43
N GLU A 151 3.09 -0.75 8.10
CA GLU A 151 2.85 -2.12 8.53
C GLU A 151 1.67 -2.09 9.49
N GLN A 152 0.50 -2.50 9.00
CA GLN A 152 -0.62 -2.79 9.86
C GLN A 152 -0.74 -4.30 9.86
N SER A 153 -0.35 -4.90 10.97
CA SER A 153 -0.62 -6.31 11.20
C SER A 153 -2.13 -6.50 11.05
N CYS A 154 -2.52 -7.36 10.12
CA CYS A 154 -3.93 -7.63 9.88
C CYS A 154 -4.60 -8.03 11.20
N LEU A 155 -5.83 -7.59 11.44
CA LEU A 155 -6.57 -7.85 12.68
C LEU A 155 -6.57 -9.33 13.09
N TRP A 156 -6.50 -10.24 12.11
CA TRP A 156 -6.39 -11.67 12.35
C TRP A 156 -5.07 -12.10 13.03
N HIS A 157 -3.97 -11.36 12.88
CA HIS A 157 -2.75 -11.60 13.66
C HIS A 157 -2.88 -11.17 15.11
N TYR A 158 -3.57 -10.06 15.39
CA TYR A 158 -3.82 -9.64 16.77
C TYR A 158 -4.75 -10.62 17.47
N ALA A 159 -5.80 -11.07 16.77
CA ALA A 159 -6.65 -12.13 17.27
C ALA A 159 -5.81 -13.38 17.56
N LEU A 160 -5.08 -13.91 16.57
CA LEU A 160 -4.27 -15.13 16.71
C LEU A 160 -3.18 -15.02 17.80
N GLN A 161 -2.46 -13.89 17.85
CA GLN A 161 -1.43 -13.64 18.86
C GLN A 161 -2.06 -13.45 20.25
N ALA A 162 -3.21 -12.79 20.37
CA ALA A 162 -3.95 -12.70 21.61
C ALA A 162 -4.43 -14.08 22.07
N THR A 163 -4.95 -14.91 21.17
CA THR A 163 -5.31 -16.30 21.50
C THR A 163 -4.08 -17.07 21.94
N HIS A 164 -2.95 -16.94 21.25
CA HIS A 164 -1.72 -17.64 21.60
C HIS A 164 -1.13 -17.16 22.94
N MET A 165 -1.18 -15.86 23.24
CA MET A 165 -0.76 -15.31 24.53
C MET A 165 -1.70 -15.70 25.66
N LEU A 166 -3.01 -15.72 25.43
CA LEU A 166 -3.99 -16.23 26.39
C LEU A 166 -3.74 -17.72 26.63
N MET A 167 -3.58 -18.52 25.59
CA MET A 167 -3.28 -19.95 25.73
C MET A 167 -1.98 -20.18 26.49
N ARG A 168 -0.92 -19.42 26.20
CA ARG A 168 0.32 -19.47 26.98
C ARG A 168 0.10 -19.04 28.42
N ALA A 169 -0.56 -17.92 28.69
CA ALA A 169 -0.76 -17.45 30.06
C ALA A 169 -1.59 -18.43 30.89
N TYR A 170 -2.66 -19.00 30.32
CA TYR A 170 -3.57 -19.89 31.02
C TYR A 170 -3.05 -21.33 31.14
N TYR A 171 -2.36 -21.85 30.12
CA TYR A 171 -1.96 -23.27 30.06
C TYR A 171 -0.45 -23.52 30.22
N SER A 172 0.40 -22.49 30.32
CA SER A 172 1.84 -22.72 30.57
C SER A 172 2.15 -23.02 32.03
N ASN A 173 3.22 -23.78 32.25
CA ASN A 173 3.72 -24.15 33.57
C ASN A 173 4.49 -22.97 34.20
N ALA A 174 4.30 -22.77 35.51
CA ALA A 174 5.01 -21.77 36.30
C ALA A 174 6.54 -21.92 36.26
N THR A 175 7.04 -23.15 36.10
CA THR A 175 8.49 -23.40 36.07
C THR A 175 9.16 -22.94 34.77
N THR A 176 8.46 -23.00 33.64
CA THR A 176 9.04 -22.67 32.33
C THR A 176 8.66 -21.29 31.84
N ASN A 177 7.56 -20.71 32.34
CA ASN A 177 7.10 -19.38 31.97
C ASN A 177 6.73 -18.55 33.21
N PRO A 178 7.58 -17.57 33.61
CA PRO A 178 7.31 -16.72 34.77
C PRO A 178 6.12 -15.76 34.55
N SER A 179 5.69 -15.57 33.29
CA SER A 179 4.48 -14.81 32.94
C SER A 179 3.20 -15.65 32.94
N SER A 180 3.28 -16.94 33.27
CA SER A 180 2.11 -17.81 33.38
C SER A 180 1.20 -17.38 34.53
N LEU A 181 -0.10 -17.64 34.37
CA LEU A 181 -1.09 -17.41 35.42
C LEU A 181 -0.74 -18.21 36.68
N ALA A 182 -0.18 -19.41 36.53
CA ALA A 182 0.27 -20.23 37.64
C ALA A 182 1.42 -19.55 38.45
N ALA A 183 2.40 -18.95 37.76
CA ALA A 183 3.49 -18.23 38.43
C ALA A 183 2.99 -16.98 39.15
N HIS A 184 2.09 -16.20 38.54
CA HIS A 184 1.50 -15.02 39.17
C HIS A 184 0.63 -15.37 40.38
N LYS A 185 -0.11 -16.48 40.34
CA LYS A 185 -0.86 -17.00 41.49
C LYS A 185 0.07 -17.34 42.66
N GLY A 186 1.19 -17.99 42.37
CA GLY A 186 2.24 -18.29 43.35
C GLY A 186 2.83 -17.02 43.97
N LEU A 187 3.20 -16.03 43.14
CA LEU A 187 3.80 -14.77 43.58
C LEU A 187 2.86 -13.94 44.47
N LEU A 188 1.61 -13.79 44.06
CA LEU A 188 0.62 -13.00 44.80
C LEU A 188 0.08 -13.74 46.03
N ARG A 189 0.54 -14.96 46.30
CA ARG A 189 -0.02 -15.89 47.31
C ARG A 189 -1.55 -16.03 47.19
N ARG A 190 -2.08 -15.80 45.98
CA ARG A 190 -3.50 -15.93 45.69
C ARG A 190 -3.76 -17.39 45.35
N VAL A 191 -4.04 -18.16 46.40
CA VAL A 191 -4.68 -19.47 46.26
C VAL A 191 -6.13 -19.21 45.89
N TRP A 192 -6.39 -18.92 44.61
CA TRP A 192 -7.75 -18.95 44.08
C TRP A 192 -8.15 -20.42 43.98
N ASP A 193 -8.70 -20.95 45.07
CA ASP A 193 -9.42 -22.21 45.06
C ASP A 193 -10.83 -21.91 44.53
N VAL A 194 -11.16 -22.45 43.35
CA VAL A 194 -12.47 -22.28 42.74
C VAL A 194 -13.58 -22.71 43.72
N LYS A 195 -13.27 -23.64 44.63
CA LYS A 195 -14.19 -24.06 45.69
C LYS A 195 -14.58 -22.91 46.63
N SER A 196 -13.64 -22.03 47.02
CA SER A 196 -13.93 -20.99 48.01
C SER A 196 -14.92 -19.93 47.50
N GLN A 197 -14.92 -19.64 46.19
CA GLN A 197 -15.88 -18.70 45.59
C GLN A 197 -17.28 -19.30 45.46
N ILE A 198 -17.39 -20.58 45.13
CA ILE A 198 -18.68 -21.26 45.07
C ILE A 198 -19.32 -21.30 46.46
N THR A 199 -18.53 -21.52 47.53
CA THR A 199 -19.06 -21.48 48.90
C THR A 199 -19.56 -20.09 49.30
N GLN A 200 -18.87 -19.03 48.87
CA GLN A 200 -19.25 -17.64 49.20
C GLN A 200 -20.49 -17.16 48.43
N LEU A 201 -20.70 -17.66 47.21
CA LEU A 201 -21.91 -17.39 46.42
C LEU A 201 -23.14 -18.17 46.92
N LEU A 202 -22.94 -19.31 47.60
CA LEU A 202 -24.03 -20.12 48.16
C LEU A 202 -24.40 -19.72 49.59
N SER A 203 -23.67 -18.77 50.20
CA SER A 203 -23.96 -18.26 51.56
C SER A 203 -24.78 -16.97 51.58
N HIS A 204 -25.27 -16.49 50.43
CA HIS A 204 -26.23 -15.38 50.28
C HIS A 204 -27.49 -15.88 49.60
#